data_AF-A0A7C3EIX7-F1
#
_entry.id   AF-A0A7C3EIX7-F1
#
_cell.length_a   1.000
_cell.length_b   1.000
_cell.length_c   1.000
_cell.angle_alpha   90.00
_cell.angle_beta   90.00
_cell.angle_gamma   90.00
#
_symmetry.space_group_name_H-M   'P 1'
#
loop_
_entity.id
_entity.type
_entity.pdbx_description
1 polymer ?
#
loop_
_entity_poly.entity_id
_entity_poly.type
_entity_poly.pdbx_seq_one_letter_code
_entity_poly.pdbx_strand_id
1 'polypeptide(L)'
;MNTINLRSGPISPLLIRLGLPVLAGQAFNLLYNIVDTWFIAQINPSDPYFVGATGLVFPLFFIFLSASFGISSGVSSLHQSVLFFITGL
;
A
#
# COMPACT_ATOMS: atom_id res chain seq x y z
N MET A 1 -24.44 -2.07 18.54
CA MET A 1 -23.09 -1.67 18.08
C MET A 1 -22.10 -2.73 18.55
N ASN A 2 -21.60 -3.59 17.65
CA ASN A 2 -20.64 -4.64 18.01
C ASN A 2 -19.26 -3.98 18.19
N THR A 3 -18.82 -3.80 19.43
CA THR A 3 -17.52 -3.21 19.77
C THR A 3 -16.41 -4.18 19.38
N ILE A 4 -15.55 -3.75 18.47
CA ILE A 4 -14.46 -4.58 17.95
C ILE A 4 -13.40 -4.68 19.05
N ASN A 5 -13.36 -5.81 19.74
CA ASN A 5 -12.42 -6.03 20.82
C ASN A 5 -11.09 -6.55 20.26
N LEU A 6 -10.22 -5.61 19.88
CA LEU A 6 -8.93 -5.88 19.22
C LEU A 6 -7.96 -6.70 20.10
N ARG A 7 -8.15 -6.69 21.43
CA ARG A 7 -7.24 -7.34 22.39
C ARG A 7 -7.72 -8.72 22.86
N SER A 8 -9.01 -9.02 22.75
CA SER A 8 -9.63 -10.16 23.44
C SER A 8 -10.66 -10.94 22.61
N GLY A 9 -10.90 -10.55 21.35
CA GLY A 9 -11.87 -11.20 20.48
C GLY A 9 -11.30 -12.41 19.72
N PRO A 10 -12.17 -13.32 19.21
CA PRO A 10 -11.74 -14.42 18.35
C PRO A 10 -11.06 -13.90 17.07
N ILE A 11 -9.88 -14.47 16.76
CA ILE A 11 -8.96 -13.97 15.73
C ILE A 11 -9.57 -14.07 14.32
N SER A 12 -10.28 -15.15 14.00
CA SER A 12 -10.82 -15.40 12.65
C SER A 12 -11.86 -14.38 12.17
N PRO A 13 -12.94 -14.04 12.91
CA PRO A 13 -13.89 -13.03 12.46
C PRO A 13 -13.29 -11.61 12.46
N LEU A 14 -12.30 -11.35 13.32
CA LEU A 14 -11.61 -10.06 13.36
C LEU A 14 -10.74 -9.85 12.12
N LEU A 15 -9.96 -10.87 11.74
CA LEU A 15 -9.13 -10.86 10.53
C LEU A 15 -9.97 -10.69 9.26
N ILE A 16 -11.12 -11.35 9.16
CA ILE A 16 -11.99 -11.19 7.98
C ILE A 16 -12.54 -9.77 7.92
N ARG A 17 -12.99 -9.22 9.06
CA ARG A 17 -13.62 -7.89 9.11
C ARG A 17 -12.65 -6.73 8.90
N LEU A 18 -11.40 -6.87 9.32
CA LEU A 18 -10.33 -5.88 9.09
C LEU A 18 -9.57 -6.14 7.78
N GLY A 19 -9.41 -7.40 7.39
CA GLY A 19 -8.69 -7.80 6.20
C GLY A 19 -9.47 -7.52 4.92
N LEU A 20 -10.79 -7.74 4.90
CA LEU A 20 -11.63 -7.42 3.74
C LEU A 20 -11.46 -6.00 3.19
N PRO A 21 -11.55 -4.93 4.00
CA PRO A 21 -11.36 -3.57 3.50
C PRO A 21 -9.92 -3.31 3.02
N VAL A 22 -8.91 -3.90 3.66
CA VAL A 22 -7.51 -3.79 3.23
C VAL A 22 -7.31 -4.48 1.87
N LEU A 23 -7.84 -5.70 1.72
CA LEU A 23 -7.78 -6.45 0.47
C LEU A 23 -8.52 -5.74 -0.66
N ALA A 24 -9.69 -5.16 -0.38
CA ALA A 24 -10.42 -4.35 -1.34
C ALA A 24 -9.57 -3.15 -1.79
N GLY A 25 -8.98 -2.39 -0.86
CA GLY A 25 -8.09 -1.27 -1.19
C GLY A 25 -6.89 -1.69 -2.05
N GLN A 26 -6.26 -2.81 -1.70
CA GLN A 26 -5.15 -3.35 -2.50
C GLN A 26 -5.60 -3.81 -3.89
N ALA A 27 -6.79 -4.41 -4.01
CA ALA A 27 -7.35 -4.81 -5.31
C ALA A 27 -7.61 -3.60 -6.21
N PHE A 28 -8.16 -2.51 -5.68
CA PHE A 28 -8.33 -1.27 -6.44
C PHE A 28 -7.00 -0.65 -6.87
N ASN A 29 -5.98 -0.69 -6.01
CA ASN A 29 -4.63 -0.23 -6.37
C ASN A 29 -4.07 -1.03 -7.55
N LEU A 30 -4.19 -2.37 -7.52
CA LEU A 30 -3.75 -3.21 -8.64
C LEU A 30 -4.53 -2.91 -9.94
N LEU A 31 -5.85 -2.75 -9.84
CA LEU A 31 -6.68 -2.37 -10.98
C LEU A 31 -6.27 -1.02 -11.57
N TYR A 32 -5.98 -0.03 -10.72
CA TYR A 32 -5.47 1.27 -11.16
C TYR A 32 -4.17 1.12 -11.96
N ASN A 33 -3.19 0.35 -11.46
CA ASN A 33 -1.91 0.16 -12.16
C ASN A 33 -2.09 -0.50 -13.55
N ILE A 34 -3.02 -1.46 -13.68
CA ILE A 34 -3.33 -2.11 -14.95
C ILE A 34 -4.01 -1.13 -15.92
N VAL A 35 -5.03 -0.42 -15.43
CA VAL A 35 -5.80 0.53 -16.23
C VAL A 35 -4.93 1.71 -16.68
N ASP A 36 -4.08 2.24 -15.80
CA ASP A 36 -3.11 3.29 -16.09
C ASP A 36 -2.18 2.89 -17.25
N THR A 37 -1.55 1.71 -17.14
CA THR A 37 -0.66 1.18 -18.20
C THR A 37 -1.42 0.95 -19.52
N TRP A 38 -2.66 0.45 -19.45
CA TRP A 38 -3.49 0.22 -20.63
C TRP A 38 -3.86 1.52 -21.35
N PHE A 39 -4.24 2.55 -20.60
CA PHE A 39 -4.52 3.88 -21.18
C PHE A 39 -3.26 4.50 -21.79
N ILE A 40 -2.10 4.40 -21.11
CA ILE A 40 -0.83 4.91 -21.64
C ILE A 40 -0.46 4.21 -22.96
N ALA A 41 -0.73 2.90 -23.06
CA ALA A 41 -0.54 2.16 -24.30
C ALA A 41 -1.47 2.59 -25.45
N GLN A 42 -2.66 3.12 -25.12
CA GLN A 42 -3.61 3.61 -26.13
C GLN A 42 -3.37 5.04 -26.58
N ILE A 43 -2.49 5.83 -25.93
CA ILE A 43 -2.20 7.21 -26.32
C ILE A 43 -1.66 7.30 -27.76
N ASN A 44 -0.80 6.35 -28.14
CA ASN A 44 -0.34 6.24 -29.52
C ASN A 44 -0.08 4.76 -29.90
N PRO A 45 -1.09 4.05 -30.43
CA PRO A 45 -0.97 2.62 -30.73
C PRO A 45 0.10 2.29 -31.79
N SER A 46 0.46 3.27 -32.62
CA SER A 46 1.47 3.14 -33.68
C SER A 46 2.89 3.41 -33.20
N ASP A 47 3.05 3.96 -31.99
CA ASP A 47 4.33 4.37 -31.44
C ASP A 47 4.53 3.83 -30.00
N PRO A 48 5.29 2.72 -29.82
CA PRO A 48 5.50 2.10 -28.52
C PRO A 48 6.42 2.91 -27.59
N TYR A 49 6.99 4.04 -28.03
CA TYR A 49 7.92 4.82 -27.19
C TYR A 49 7.26 5.35 -25.90
N PHE A 50 5.95 5.58 -25.86
CA PHE A 50 5.25 6.08 -24.67
C PHE A 50 5.18 5.04 -23.54
N VAL A 51 4.91 3.76 -23.87
CA VAL A 51 4.95 2.65 -22.91
C VAL A 51 6.40 2.28 -22.56
N GLY A 52 7.33 2.45 -23.51
CA GLY A 52 8.76 2.30 -23.24
C GLY A 52 9.29 3.34 -22.25
N ALA A 53 8.83 4.58 -22.37
CA ALA A 53 9.21 5.69 -21.48
C ALA A 53 8.77 5.46 -20.03
N THR A 54 7.59 4.89 -19.79
CA THR A 54 7.17 4.53 -18.41
C THR A 54 8.08 3.49 -17.77
N GLY A 55 8.63 2.56 -18.57
CA GLY A 55 9.64 1.60 -18.11
C GLY A 55 10.96 2.26 -17.70
N LEU A 56 11.36 3.36 -18.36
CA LEU A 56 12.57 4.12 -18.01
C LEU A 56 12.40 4.96 -16.74
N VAL A 57 11.18 5.40 -16.42
CA VAL A 57 10.88 6.17 -15.20
C VAL A 57 10.73 5.25 -13.97
N PHE A 58 10.46 3.95 -14.19
CA PHE A 58 10.25 2.97 -13.13
C PHE A 58 11.36 2.91 -12.06
N PRO A 59 12.66 2.93 -12.38
CA PRO A 59 13.72 2.97 -11.37
C PRO A 59 13.67 4.22 -10.47
N LEU A 60 13.31 5.37 -11.04
CA LEU A 60 13.17 6.61 -10.28
C LEU A 60 11.97 6.53 -9.32
N PHE A 61 10.85 5.97 -9.79
CA PHE A 61 9.70 5.68 -8.94
C PHE A 61 10.07 4.76 -7.76
N PHE A 62 10.90 3.74 -7.99
CA PHE A 62 11.38 2.84 -6.92
C PHE A 62 12.22 3.53 -5.85
N ILE A 63 13.03 4.53 -6.23
CA ILE A 63 13.81 5.32 -5.27
C ILE A 63 12.88 6.09 -4.34
N PHE A 64 11.89 6.79 -4.90
CA PHE A 64 10.90 7.52 -4.11
C PHE A 64 10.07 6.58 -3.23
N LEU A 65 9.61 5.45 -3.79
CA LEU A 65 8.83 4.47 -3.06
C LEU A 65 9.60 3.90 -1.86
N SER A 66 10.87 3.53 -2.07
CA SER A 66 11.74 3.00 -1.01
C SER A 66 12.02 4.04 0.07
N ALA A 67 12.25 5.31 -0.31
CA ALA A 67 12.42 6.40 0.63
C ALA A 67 11.15 6.63 1.47
N SER A 68 9.97 6.66 0.83
CA SER A 68 8.69 6.81 1.53
C SER A 68 8.41 5.66 2.48
N PHE A 69 8.61 4.41 2.07
CA PHE A 69 8.44 3.25 2.95
C PHE A 69 9.48 3.20 4.07
N GLY A 70 10.73 3.58 3.79
CA GLY A 70 11.78 3.70 4.81
C GLY A 70 11.41 4.69 5.91
N ILE A 71 10.95 5.88 5.52
CA ILE A 71 10.50 6.91 6.48
C ILE A 71 9.26 6.43 7.23
N SER A 72 8.26 5.90 6.53
CA SER A 72 7.00 5.43 7.14
C SER A 72 7.23 4.31 8.17
N SER A 73 8.09 3.35 7.85
CA SER A 73 8.44 2.25 8.75
C SER A 73 9.26 2.73 9.95
N GLY A 74 10.21 3.66 9.75
CA GLY A 74 10.97 4.29 10.84
C GLY A 74 10.08 5.10 11.78
N VAL A 75 9.13 5.87 11.25
CA VAL A 75 8.17 6.61 12.06
C VAL A 75 7.28 5.65 12.85
N SER A 76 6.80 4.57 12.23
CA SER A 76 5.94 3.58 12.90
C SER A 76 6.66 2.87 14.04
N SER A 77 7.95 2.51 13.86
CA SER A 77 8.75 1.86 14.90
C SER A 77 9.08 2.78 16.07
N LEU A 78 9.34 4.07 15.79
CA LEU A 78 9.54 5.09 16.83
C LEU A 78 8.27 5.29 17.66
N HIS A 79 7.10 5.43 17.01
CA HIS A 79 5.82 5.53 17.71
C HIS A 79 5.57 4.32 18.62
N GLN A 80 5.84 3.11 18.12
CA GLN A 80 5.70 1.89 18.91
C GLN A 80 6.65 1.87 20.11
N SER A 81 7.90 2.30 19.92
CA SER A 81 8.89 2.38 21.00
C SER A 81 8.49 3.38 22.10
N VAL A 82 7.97 4.54 21.72
CA VAL A 82 7.47 5.54 22.68
C VAL A 82 6.24 5.03 23.43
N LEU A 83 5.33 4.34 22.74
CA LEU A 83 4.17 3.72 23.38
C LEU A 83 4.59 2.66 24.41
N PHE A 84 5.58 1.82 24.08
CA PHE A 84 6.18 0.85 24.99
C PHE A 84 6.73 1.55 26.25
N PHE A 85 7.52 2.62 26.08
CA PHE A 85 8.10 3.37 27.21
C PHE A 85 7.04 3.98 28.14
N ILE A 86 5.95 4.53 27.59
CA ILE A 86 4.88 5.16 28.38
C ILE A 86 4.02 4.11 29.10
N THR A 87 3.75 2.97 28.43
CA THR A 87 2.81 1.96 28.95
C THR A 87 3.47 0.88 29.81
N GLY A 88 4.81 0.80 29.82
CA GLY A 88 5.58 -0.10 30.69
C GLY A 88 5.37 -1.60 30.43
N LEU A 89 4.67 -1.94 29.34
CA LEU A 89 4.61 -3.26 28.72
C LEU A 89 5.76 -3.39 27.76
#